data_AF-A0AAN7R0C5-F1
#
_entry.id   AF-A0AAN7R0C5-F1
#
_cell.length_a   1.000
_cell.length_b   1.000
_cell.length_c   1.000
_cell.angle_alpha   90.00
_cell.angle_beta   90.00
_cell.angle_gamma   90.00
#
_symmetry.space_group_name_H-M   'P 1'
#
loop_
_entity.id
_entity.type
_entity.pdbx_description
1 polymer ?
#
loop_
_entity_poly.entity_id
_entity_poly.type
_entity_poly.pdbx_seq_one_letter_code
_entity_poly.pdbx_strand_id
1 'polypeptide(L)'
;MEGGALKKNRWATWLRLPLPFFLALGIRKRERERERKREEVVEYFLMPNYKKPSPSFTFAIVFTYCATTAHKRSIMSGKDEVVLLDFWPSPFGMRLRIALSEKGVDYECREENLSDKSQLLLRSNPVHKKIPVLIHNGKPVCESLIAVQYVDEVWPRRSPILPSDPYARAQARFWADYIDKKIYDLGRKIWAAKGEEQEAAKRELIECLKLLEAELGDKPYFGGESFGFVDVALVPFYSWFYTYDTCGNFSVETECPKLILWAKRCLEKESVSKVLPDGEKVYKLVLELKNQLGLE
;
A
#
# COMPACT_ATOMS: atom_id res chain seq x y z
N MET A 1 -41.55 -39.26 -50.13
CA MET A 1 -41.70 -37.84 -50.48
C MET A 1 -40.42 -37.14 -50.09
N GLU A 2 -39.80 -36.55 -51.10
CA GLU A 2 -38.55 -35.78 -51.12
C GLU A 2 -38.58 -34.65 -50.07
N GLY A 3 -37.47 -34.22 -49.45
CA GLY A 3 -36.25 -33.70 -50.08
C GLY A 3 -36.40 -32.19 -50.30
N GLY A 4 -35.72 -31.34 -49.51
CA GLY A 4 -35.76 -29.89 -49.70
C GLY A 4 -34.79 -29.12 -48.80
N ALA A 5 -33.79 -28.51 -49.42
CA ALA A 5 -32.52 -28.09 -48.84
C ALA A 5 -32.47 -26.65 -48.28
N LEU A 6 -31.40 -26.41 -47.52
CA LEU A 6 -30.92 -25.13 -46.99
C LEU A 6 -30.83 -24.01 -48.05
N LYS A 7 -31.25 -22.80 -47.65
CA LYS A 7 -30.62 -21.54 -48.07
C LYS A 7 -30.38 -20.64 -46.85
N LYS A 8 -29.13 -20.58 -46.39
CA LYS A 8 -28.64 -19.63 -45.37
C LYS A 8 -28.57 -18.22 -45.99
N ASN A 9 -29.43 -17.31 -45.56
CA ASN A 9 -29.26 -15.87 -45.79
C ASN A 9 -28.15 -15.33 -44.88
N ARG A 10 -27.05 -14.87 -45.50
CA ARG A 10 -25.80 -14.48 -44.84
C ARG A 10 -25.69 -12.98 -44.54
N TRP A 11 -26.82 -12.28 -44.39
CA TRP A 11 -26.87 -10.82 -44.22
C TRP A 11 -27.42 -10.35 -42.86
N ALA A 12 -27.89 -11.25 -41.99
CA ALA A 12 -28.61 -10.88 -40.76
C ALA A 12 -27.79 -10.97 -39.45
N THR A 13 -26.46 -10.78 -39.50
CA THR A 13 -25.58 -10.85 -38.30
C THR A 13 -24.92 -9.53 -37.89
N TRP A 14 -25.16 -8.42 -38.61
CA TRP A 14 -24.48 -7.14 -38.34
C TRP A 14 -25.28 -6.13 -37.50
N LEU A 15 -26.50 -6.46 -37.08
CA LEU A 15 -27.41 -5.52 -36.41
C LEU A 15 -27.59 -5.75 -34.89
N ARG A 16 -26.67 -6.46 -34.22
CA ARG A 16 -26.67 -6.64 -32.75
C ARG A 16 -25.29 -6.45 -32.11
N LEU A 17 -24.60 -5.36 -32.46
CA LEU A 17 -23.42 -4.93 -31.70
C LEU A 17 -23.77 -3.67 -30.88
N PRO A 18 -23.50 -3.67 -29.56
CA PRO A 18 -23.83 -2.53 -28.70
C PRO A 18 -22.96 -1.30 -29.07
N LEU A 19 -23.52 -0.10 -28.90
CA LEU A 19 -22.88 1.20 -29.18
C LEU A 19 -21.39 1.33 -28.75
N PRO A 20 -20.92 0.73 -27.63
CA PRO A 20 -19.50 0.76 -27.22
C PRO A 20 -18.55 0.08 -28.21
N PHE A 21 -19.02 -0.93 -28.96
CA PHE A 21 -18.19 -1.67 -29.92
C PHE A 21 -17.90 -0.84 -31.17
N PHE A 22 -18.87 -0.05 -31.63
CA PHE A 22 -18.68 0.93 -32.71
C PHE A 22 -17.79 2.09 -32.26
N LEU A 23 -17.87 2.50 -30.99
CA LEU A 23 -16.95 3.49 -30.43
C LEU A 23 -15.50 2.97 -30.39
N ALA A 24 -15.29 1.72 -29.94
CA ALA A 24 -13.98 1.09 -29.90
C ALA A 24 -13.37 0.86 -31.29
N LEU A 25 -14.18 0.45 -32.27
CA LEU A 25 -13.75 0.36 -33.67
C LEU A 25 -13.46 1.74 -34.27
N GLY A 26 -14.25 2.74 -33.93
CA GLY A 26 -14.05 4.13 -34.34
C GLY A 26 -12.81 4.77 -33.70
N ILE A 27 -12.45 4.38 -32.48
CA ILE A 27 -11.20 4.78 -31.80
C ILE A 27 -10.01 4.07 -32.47
N ARG A 28 -10.07 2.74 -32.67
CA ARG A 28 -9.04 1.99 -33.40
C ARG A 28 -8.82 2.46 -34.84
N LYS A 29 -9.89 2.88 -35.53
CA LYS A 29 -9.79 3.42 -36.89
C LYS A 29 -9.15 4.80 -36.87
N ARG A 30 -9.55 5.67 -35.92
CA ARG A 30 -8.90 6.98 -35.72
C ARG A 30 -7.45 6.88 -35.26
N GLU A 31 -7.09 5.86 -34.49
CA GLU A 31 -5.70 5.56 -34.10
C GLU A 31 -4.87 5.09 -35.29
N ARG A 32 -5.37 4.14 -36.09
CA ARG A 32 -4.70 3.72 -37.33
C ARG A 32 -4.57 4.84 -38.35
N GLU A 33 -5.54 5.74 -38.43
CA GLU A 33 -5.50 6.90 -39.32
C GLU A 33 -4.53 7.98 -38.80
N ARG A 34 -4.35 8.09 -37.47
CA ARG A 34 -3.28 8.90 -36.85
C ARG A 34 -1.90 8.27 -37.03
N GLU A 35 -1.77 6.94 -36.99
CA GLU A 35 -0.54 6.23 -37.30
C GLU A 35 -0.17 6.36 -38.78
N ARG A 36 -1.13 6.19 -39.69
CA ARG A 36 -0.90 6.41 -41.13
C ARG A 36 -0.46 7.84 -41.44
N LYS A 37 -1.08 8.84 -40.79
CA LYS A 37 -0.63 10.24 -40.88
C LYS A 37 0.74 10.49 -40.25
N ARG A 38 1.15 9.71 -39.25
CA ARG A 38 2.50 9.77 -38.65
C ARG A 38 3.55 9.12 -39.54
N GLU A 39 3.22 8.02 -40.18
CA GLU A 39 4.07 7.37 -41.19
C GLU A 39 4.22 8.25 -42.44
N GLU A 40 3.15 8.89 -42.91
CA GLU A 40 3.22 9.91 -43.99
C GLU A 40 4.18 11.06 -43.64
N VAL A 41 4.18 11.55 -42.39
CA VAL A 41 5.10 12.61 -41.94
C VAL A 41 6.56 12.14 -41.93
N VAL A 42 6.80 10.87 -41.59
CA VAL A 42 8.15 10.27 -41.62
C VAL A 42 8.61 10.03 -43.07
N GLU A 43 7.71 9.59 -43.95
CA GLU A 43 7.99 9.36 -45.37
C GLU A 43 8.25 10.68 -46.13
N TYR A 44 7.54 11.77 -45.77
CA TYR A 44 7.73 13.10 -46.35
C TYR A 44 9.17 13.64 -46.13
N PHE A 45 9.83 13.23 -45.04
CA PHE A 45 11.22 13.58 -44.73
C PHE A 45 12.27 12.71 -45.46
N LEU A 46 11.85 11.63 -46.12
CA LEU A 46 12.72 10.67 -46.81
C LEU A 46 12.66 10.78 -48.33
N MET A 47 11.90 11.73 -48.89
CA MET A 47 11.78 11.91 -50.34
C MET A 47 13.06 12.55 -50.96
N PRO A 48 13.53 12.08 -52.14
CA PRO A 48 14.81 12.49 -52.73
C PRO A 48 14.95 13.98 -53.09
N ASN A 49 13.86 14.75 -53.14
CA ASN A 49 13.82 16.14 -53.59
C ASN A 49 13.35 17.14 -52.52
N TYR A 50 13.39 16.78 -51.23
CA TYR A 50 13.02 17.68 -50.14
C TYR A 50 14.14 18.69 -49.83
N LYS A 51 13.86 19.99 -49.97
CA LYS A 51 14.77 21.07 -49.53
C LYS A 51 14.86 21.06 -48.00
N LYS A 52 16.04 20.78 -47.46
CA LYS A 52 16.32 20.75 -46.01
C LYS A 52 15.89 22.07 -45.34
N PRO A 53 15.04 22.04 -44.29
CA PRO A 53 14.77 23.20 -43.46
C PRO A 53 16.02 23.59 -42.65
N SER A 54 16.06 24.83 -42.17
CA SER A 54 17.20 25.38 -41.45
C SER A 54 17.53 24.55 -40.18
N PRO A 55 18.83 24.47 -39.78
CA PRO A 55 19.28 23.60 -38.70
C PRO A 55 18.55 23.79 -37.36
N SER A 56 18.09 25.02 -37.08
CA SER A 56 17.37 25.40 -35.88
C SER A 56 15.95 24.80 -35.80
N PHE A 57 15.28 24.59 -36.94
CA PHE A 57 13.91 24.06 -36.98
C PHE A 57 13.88 22.53 -36.81
N THR A 58 14.88 21.84 -37.36
CA THR A 58 15.01 20.37 -37.24
C THR A 58 15.37 19.96 -35.82
N PHE A 59 16.21 20.75 -35.12
CA PHE A 59 16.61 20.45 -33.75
C PHE A 59 15.43 20.56 -32.77
N ALA A 60 14.56 21.56 -32.90
CA ALA A 60 13.41 21.75 -32.00
C ALA A 60 12.37 20.62 -32.11
N ILE A 61 12.08 20.15 -33.33
CA ILE A 61 11.11 19.05 -33.55
C ILE A 61 11.67 17.73 -33.04
N VAL A 62 12.93 17.41 -33.34
CA VAL A 62 13.58 16.17 -32.86
C VAL A 62 13.70 16.19 -31.34
N PHE A 63 14.05 17.33 -30.72
CA PHE A 63 14.16 17.42 -29.27
C PHE A 63 12.81 17.29 -28.56
N THR A 64 11.76 17.92 -29.09
CA THR A 64 10.40 17.79 -28.53
C THR A 64 9.84 16.38 -28.71
N TYR A 65 10.13 15.73 -29.84
CA TYR A 65 9.74 14.35 -30.12
C TYR A 65 10.53 13.35 -29.26
N CYS A 66 11.84 13.54 -29.08
CA CYS A 66 12.68 12.77 -28.16
C CYS A 66 12.27 12.94 -26.69
N ALA A 67 11.94 14.15 -26.25
CA ALA A 67 11.47 14.39 -24.88
C ALA A 67 10.08 13.77 -24.63
N THR A 68 9.15 13.88 -25.58
CA THR A 68 7.83 13.23 -25.47
C THR A 68 7.89 11.71 -25.62
N THR A 69 8.80 11.16 -26.42
CA THR A 69 9.06 9.72 -26.50
C THR A 69 9.85 9.21 -25.30
N ALA A 70 10.70 9.99 -24.65
CA ALA A 70 11.37 9.60 -23.40
C ALA A 70 10.37 9.55 -22.24
N HIS A 71 9.48 10.56 -22.13
CA HIS A 71 8.40 10.55 -21.16
C HIS A 71 7.38 9.42 -21.44
N LYS A 72 7.05 9.15 -22.71
CA LYS A 72 6.22 8.00 -23.09
C LYS A 72 6.92 6.65 -22.95
N ARG A 73 8.24 6.56 -23.16
CA ARG A 73 9.01 5.32 -22.95
C ARG A 73 9.12 4.97 -21.48
N SER A 74 9.23 5.96 -20.60
CA SER A 74 9.12 5.76 -19.14
C SER A 74 7.75 5.20 -18.75
N ILE A 75 6.68 5.62 -19.43
CA ILE A 75 5.32 5.08 -19.24
C ILE A 75 5.16 3.67 -19.85
N MET A 76 6.06 3.25 -20.76
CA MET A 76 5.97 1.98 -21.50
C MET A 76 6.87 0.86 -20.97
N SER A 77 7.75 1.11 -19.98
CA SER A 77 8.35 0.02 -19.19
C SER A 77 7.46 -0.25 -17.97
N GLY A 78 6.47 -1.12 -18.14
CA GLY A 78 5.37 -1.35 -17.18
C GLY A 78 5.73 -1.97 -15.84
N LYS A 79 6.56 -1.29 -15.03
CA LYS A 79 6.61 -1.46 -13.58
C LYS A 79 5.80 -0.33 -12.94
N ASP A 80 4.87 -0.69 -12.06
CA ASP A 80 4.13 0.28 -11.25
C ASP A 80 5.12 1.09 -10.40
N GLU A 81 5.00 2.41 -10.42
CA GLU A 81 5.77 3.28 -9.53
C GLU A 81 5.09 3.28 -8.15
N VAL A 82 5.75 2.69 -7.16
CA VAL A 82 5.27 2.62 -5.78
C VAL A 82 6.28 3.30 -4.86
N VAL A 83 5.86 4.38 -4.21
CA VAL A 83 6.65 5.12 -3.22
C VAL A 83 5.91 5.07 -1.88
N LEU A 84 6.63 4.81 -0.80
CA LEU A 84 6.11 4.85 0.56
C LEU A 84 6.81 5.97 1.34
N LEU A 85 6.05 6.99 1.75
CA LEU A 85 6.53 7.97 2.73
C LEU A 85 6.31 7.39 4.13
N ASP A 86 7.39 7.20 4.89
CA ASP A 86 7.32 6.54 6.20
C ASP A 86 8.35 7.12 7.19
N PHE A 87 8.24 6.69 8.43
CA PHE A 87 9.23 6.88 9.50
C PHE A 87 9.55 5.51 10.11
N TRP A 88 10.83 5.15 10.23
CA TRP A 88 11.27 3.79 10.52
C TRP A 88 10.62 3.09 11.74
N PRO A 89 10.30 3.75 12.87
CA PRO A 89 9.71 3.12 14.04
C PRO A 89 8.18 3.17 14.00
N SER A 90 7.55 3.77 12.98
CA SER A 90 6.11 3.91 12.88
C SER A 90 5.44 2.55 12.73
N PRO A 91 4.63 2.08 13.72
CA PRO A 91 3.93 0.82 13.60
C PRO A 91 2.93 0.86 12.44
N PHE A 92 2.36 2.02 12.14
CA PHE A 92 1.45 2.24 11.01
C PHE A 92 2.14 2.05 9.65
N GLY A 93 3.37 2.53 9.53
CA GLY A 93 4.20 2.36 8.34
C GLY A 93 4.64 0.92 8.11
N MET A 94 5.03 0.24 9.19
CA MET A 94 5.35 -1.18 9.15
C MET A 94 4.19 -2.02 8.60
N ARG A 95 2.92 -1.67 8.86
CA ARG A 95 1.75 -2.36 8.26
C ARG A 95 1.84 -2.38 6.73
N LEU A 96 2.19 -1.25 6.11
CA LEU A 96 2.31 -1.15 4.64
C LEU A 96 3.55 -1.87 4.14
N ARG A 97 4.69 -1.74 4.83
CA ARG A 97 5.92 -2.47 4.46
C ARG A 97 5.70 -3.99 4.47
N ILE A 98 5.00 -4.50 5.48
CA ILE A 98 4.60 -5.92 5.56
C ILE A 98 3.64 -6.28 4.42
N ALA A 99 2.59 -5.50 4.20
CA ALA A 99 1.60 -5.78 3.16
C ALA A 99 2.22 -5.79 1.75
N LEU A 100 3.07 -4.81 1.43
CA LEU A 100 3.82 -4.75 0.17
C LEU A 100 4.76 -5.96 0.03
N SER A 101 5.44 -6.36 1.11
CA SER A 101 6.31 -7.55 1.10
C SER A 101 5.51 -8.85 0.91
N GLU A 102 4.37 -9.02 1.59
CA GLU A 102 3.48 -10.18 1.39
C GLU A 102 2.98 -10.25 -0.05
N LYS A 103 2.67 -9.11 -0.67
CA LYS A 103 2.29 -9.02 -2.09
C LYS A 103 3.46 -9.07 -3.07
N GLY A 104 4.71 -8.99 -2.60
CA GLY A 104 5.90 -9.00 -3.46
C GLY A 104 5.99 -7.78 -4.38
N VAL A 105 5.57 -6.62 -3.87
CA VAL A 105 5.59 -5.35 -4.60
C VAL A 105 6.90 -4.64 -4.28
N ASP A 106 7.70 -4.36 -5.32
CA ASP A 106 8.87 -3.48 -5.22
C ASP A 106 8.40 -2.05 -4.93
N TYR A 107 9.02 -1.35 -3.99
CA TYR A 107 8.70 0.04 -3.69
C TYR A 107 9.94 0.83 -3.23
N GLU A 108 9.91 2.14 -3.42
CA GLU A 108 10.87 3.07 -2.82
C GLU A 108 10.37 3.54 -1.46
N CYS A 109 11.10 3.27 -0.38
CA CYS A 109 10.79 3.81 0.94
C CYS A 109 11.53 5.14 1.13
N ARG A 110 10.80 6.23 1.36
CA ARG A 110 11.36 7.56 1.66
C ARG A 110 11.11 7.89 3.11
N GLU A 111 12.20 8.00 3.87
CA GLU A 111 12.18 8.40 5.28
C GLU A 111 11.78 9.87 5.42
N GLU A 112 10.78 10.15 6.25
CA GLU A 112 10.29 11.49 6.56
C GLU A 112 10.82 11.98 7.91
N ASN A 113 11.27 13.24 7.95
CA ASN A 113 11.51 13.96 9.19
C ASN A 113 10.19 14.55 9.69
N LEU A 114 9.63 14.03 10.78
CA LEU A 114 8.32 14.48 11.26
C LEU A 114 8.33 15.86 11.93
N SER A 115 9.52 16.36 12.31
CA SER A 115 9.72 17.72 12.82
C SER A 115 9.85 18.76 11.69
N ASP A 116 10.25 18.32 10.49
CA ASP A 116 10.36 19.13 9.27
C ASP A 116 9.79 18.36 8.08
N LYS A 117 8.46 18.36 7.98
CA LYS A 117 7.71 17.51 7.03
C LYS A 117 7.96 17.95 5.60
N SER A 118 8.22 16.98 4.71
CA SER A 118 8.50 17.28 3.31
C SER A 118 7.30 17.91 2.59
N GLN A 119 7.59 18.71 1.55
CA GLN A 119 6.55 19.23 0.65
C GLN A 119 5.81 18.13 -0.11
N LEU A 120 6.42 16.95 -0.26
CA LEU A 120 5.75 15.80 -0.86
C LEU A 120 4.69 15.25 0.10
N LEU A 121 5.05 15.04 1.38
CA LEU A 121 4.10 14.61 2.41
C LEU A 121 2.93 15.59 2.57
N LEU A 122 3.21 16.89 2.67
CA LEU A 122 2.18 17.91 2.85
C LEU A 122 1.20 17.99 1.66
N ARG A 123 1.68 17.76 0.44
CA ARG A 123 0.82 17.71 -0.76
C ARG A 123 0.07 16.40 -0.91
N SER A 124 0.68 15.28 -0.53
CA SER A 124 0.08 13.94 -0.67
C SER A 124 -0.94 13.64 0.43
N ASN A 125 -0.78 14.20 1.64
CA ASN A 125 -1.75 14.10 2.74
C ASN A 125 -2.04 15.49 3.33
N PRO A 126 -2.77 16.38 2.63
CA PRO A 126 -3.01 17.74 3.09
C PRO A 126 -3.95 17.80 4.31
N VAL A 127 -4.80 16.78 4.49
CA VAL A 127 -5.79 16.72 5.58
C VAL A 127 -5.11 16.43 6.92
N HIS A 128 -4.34 15.34 7.00
CA HIS A 128 -3.76 14.90 8.27
C HIS A 128 -2.27 15.22 8.39
N LYS A 129 -1.56 15.40 7.26
CA LYS A 129 -0.11 15.66 7.24
C LYS A 129 0.67 14.58 8.01
N LYS A 130 0.22 13.32 7.90
CA LYS A 130 0.76 12.16 8.62
C LYS A 130 1.29 11.13 7.63
N ILE A 131 2.29 10.38 8.09
CA ILE A 131 2.73 9.11 7.51
C ILE A 131 1.92 7.95 8.12
N PRO A 132 1.87 6.76 7.49
CA PRO A 132 2.40 6.47 6.15
C PRO A 132 1.54 7.07 5.03
N VAL A 133 2.16 7.33 3.89
CA VAL A 133 1.45 7.63 2.64
C VAL A 133 2.00 6.76 1.53
N LEU A 134 1.15 5.90 0.96
CA LEU A 134 1.46 5.12 -0.22
C LEU A 134 1.17 5.97 -1.46
N ILE A 135 2.14 6.17 -2.35
CA ILE A 135 1.95 6.85 -3.62
C ILE A 135 2.11 5.80 -4.71
N HIS A 136 1.01 5.47 -5.38
CA HIS A 136 0.99 4.51 -6.48
C HIS A 136 0.70 5.23 -7.79
N ASN A 137 1.67 5.24 -8.71
CA ASN A 137 1.58 5.94 -10.00
C ASN A 137 1.15 7.41 -9.83
N GLY A 138 1.80 8.11 -8.89
CA GLY A 138 1.54 9.51 -8.56
C GLY A 138 0.27 9.77 -7.73
N LYS A 139 -0.49 8.74 -7.33
CA LYS A 139 -1.74 8.89 -6.57
C LYS A 139 -1.55 8.49 -5.11
N PRO A 140 -1.77 9.41 -4.15
CA PRO A 140 -1.60 9.10 -2.73
C PRO A 140 -2.79 8.31 -2.16
N VAL A 141 -2.49 7.34 -1.30
CA VAL A 141 -3.41 6.60 -0.45
C VAL A 141 -2.92 6.76 0.99
N CYS A 142 -3.74 7.43 1.80
CA CYS A 142 -3.47 7.73 3.21
C CYS A 142 -4.19 6.73 4.11
N GLU A 143 -3.86 6.77 5.41
CA GLU A 143 -4.36 5.87 6.46
C GLU A 143 -3.90 4.42 6.27
N SER A 144 -3.15 3.90 7.25
CA SER A 144 -2.44 2.63 7.10
C SER A 144 -3.36 1.45 6.76
N LEU A 145 -4.50 1.30 7.45
CA LEU A 145 -5.43 0.20 7.20
C LEU A 145 -6.21 0.34 5.88
N ILE A 146 -6.42 1.57 5.41
CA ILE A 146 -7.02 1.83 4.09
C ILE A 146 -6.00 1.43 3.01
N ALA A 147 -4.75 1.85 3.16
CA ALA A 147 -3.70 1.53 2.21
C ALA A 147 -3.34 0.03 2.18
N VAL A 148 -3.43 -0.71 3.30
CA VAL A 148 -3.28 -2.18 3.29
C VAL A 148 -4.40 -2.84 2.48
N GLN A 149 -5.66 -2.39 2.62
CA GLN A 149 -6.76 -2.90 1.79
C GLN A 149 -6.55 -2.57 0.31
N TYR A 150 -6.12 -1.35 0.00
CA TYR A 150 -5.75 -0.95 -1.36
C TYR A 150 -4.67 -1.87 -1.95
N VAL A 151 -3.63 -2.19 -1.17
CA VAL A 151 -2.58 -3.13 -1.58
C VAL A 151 -3.15 -4.52 -1.86
N ASP A 152 -4.05 -5.01 -1.01
CA ASP A 152 -4.70 -6.31 -1.18
C ASP A 152 -5.53 -6.40 -2.47
N GLU A 153 -6.27 -5.33 -2.77
CA GLU A 153 -7.17 -5.24 -3.93
C GLU A 153 -6.42 -5.02 -5.26
N VAL A 154 -5.35 -4.22 -5.25
CA VAL A 154 -4.59 -3.87 -6.48
C VAL A 154 -3.64 -4.98 -6.91
N TRP A 155 -3.04 -5.71 -5.96
CA TRP A 155 -2.10 -6.79 -6.25
C TRP A 155 -2.65 -8.17 -5.78
N PRO A 156 -3.71 -8.71 -6.42
CA PRO A 156 -4.40 -9.93 -5.97
C PRO A 156 -3.66 -11.23 -6.31
N ARG A 157 -2.48 -11.16 -6.95
CA ARG A 157 -1.77 -12.35 -7.47
C ARG A 157 -1.25 -13.29 -6.37
N ARG A 158 -1.06 -12.78 -5.15
CA ARG A 158 -0.63 -13.55 -3.98
C ARG A 158 -1.77 -13.69 -2.98
N SER A 159 -1.58 -14.58 -2.00
CA SER A 159 -2.56 -14.88 -0.96
C SER A 159 -3.25 -13.62 -0.42
N PRO A 160 -4.58 -13.63 -0.30
CA PRO A 160 -5.34 -12.46 0.12
C PRO A 160 -5.04 -12.14 1.58
N ILE A 161 -4.92 -10.84 1.89
CA ILE A 161 -4.76 -10.36 3.27
C ILE A 161 -6.13 -10.32 3.96
N LEU A 162 -7.19 -9.93 3.24
CA LEU A 162 -8.57 -9.98 3.72
C LEU A 162 -9.30 -11.23 3.23
N PRO A 163 -10.18 -11.83 4.06
CA PRO A 163 -11.05 -12.92 3.63
C PRO A 163 -11.99 -12.52 2.48
N SER A 164 -12.30 -13.46 1.59
CA SER A 164 -13.30 -13.28 0.53
C SER A 164 -14.74 -13.35 1.04
N ASP A 165 -14.99 -14.10 2.11
CA ASP A 165 -16.30 -14.14 2.77
C ASP A 165 -16.65 -12.77 3.38
N PRO A 166 -17.83 -12.19 3.10
CA PRO A 166 -18.20 -10.88 3.61
C PRO A 166 -18.23 -10.76 5.13
N TYR A 167 -18.69 -11.81 5.84
CA TYR A 167 -18.79 -11.77 7.29
C TYR A 167 -17.40 -11.85 7.93
N ALA A 168 -16.56 -12.79 7.49
CA ALA A 168 -15.17 -12.90 7.94
C ALA A 168 -14.38 -11.62 7.65
N ARG A 169 -14.61 -10.98 6.49
CA ARG A 169 -13.99 -9.68 6.16
C ARG A 169 -14.47 -8.55 7.07
N ALA A 170 -15.74 -8.55 7.47
CA ALA A 170 -16.26 -7.59 8.45
C ALA A 170 -15.62 -7.79 9.83
N GLN A 171 -15.46 -9.04 10.29
CA GLN A 171 -14.78 -9.36 11.54
C GLN A 171 -13.30 -8.93 11.53
N ALA A 172 -12.59 -9.20 10.43
CA ALA A 172 -11.20 -8.74 10.29
C ALA A 172 -11.08 -7.21 10.35
N ARG A 173 -12.01 -6.48 9.72
CA ARG A 173 -12.06 -5.01 9.78
C ARG A 173 -12.39 -4.51 11.18
N PHE A 174 -13.30 -5.16 11.89
CA PHE A 174 -13.65 -4.82 13.26
C PHE A 174 -12.43 -4.90 14.18
N TRP A 175 -11.69 -6.01 14.14
CA TRP A 175 -10.52 -6.19 15.00
C TRP A 175 -9.36 -5.27 14.62
N ALA A 176 -9.15 -5.00 13.33
CA ALA A 176 -8.15 -4.01 12.90
C ALA A 176 -8.51 -2.58 13.38
N ASP A 177 -9.79 -2.19 13.32
CA ASP A 177 -10.29 -0.92 13.85
C ASP A 177 -10.16 -0.84 15.39
N TYR A 178 -10.45 -1.94 16.09
CA TYR A 178 -10.22 -2.04 17.53
C TYR A 178 -8.76 -1.77 17.90
N ILE A 179 -7.82 -2.39 17.17
CA ILE A 179 -6.38 -2.17 17.37
C ILE A 179 -6.02 -0.71 17.17
N ASP A 180 -6.51 -0.08 16.10
CA ASP A 180 -6.22 1.31 15.75
C ASP A 180 -6.71 2.31 16.81
N LYS A 181 -7.89 2.04 17.38
CA LYS A 181 -8.52 2.89 18.40
C LYS A 181 -7.96 2.70 19.81
N LYS A 182 -7.34 1.55 20.10
CA LYS A 182 -6.93 1.19 21.47
C LYS A 182 -5.43 1.16 21.66
N ILE A 183 -4.72 0.35 20.87
CA ILE A 183 -3.35 -0.07 21.21
C ILE A 183 -2.36 1.08 21.15
N TYR A 184 -2.41 1.91 20.10
CA TYR A 184 -1.47 3.01 19.93
C TYR A 184 -1.61 4.08 21.01
N ASP A 185 -2.82 4.56 21.27
CA ASP A 185 -3.05 5.65 22.22
C ASP A 185 -2.74 5.22 23.66
N LEU A 186 -3.10 3.98 24.04
CA LEU A 186 -2.75 3.42 25.34
C LEU A 186 -1.24 3.22 25.48
N GLY A 187 -0.59 2.63 24.47
CA GLY A 187 0.87 2.48 24.45
C GLY A 187 1.60 3.82 24.55
N ARG A 188 1.09 4.85 23.88
CA ARG A 188 1.61 6.22 23.99
C ARG A 188 1.52 6.76 25.41
N LYS A 189 0.38 6.59 26.07
CA LYS A 189 0.21 7.02 27.47
C LYS A 189 1.14 6.28 28.41
N ILE A 190 1.40 4.99 28.18
CA ILE A 190 2.33 4.22 29.02
C ILE A 190 3.73 4.81 29.02
N TRP A 191 4.26 5.26 27.87
CA TRP A 191 5.59 5.86 27.87
C TRP A 191 5.57 7.37 28.13
N ALA A 192 4.51 8.11 27.80
CA ALA A 192 4.50 9.57 27.92
C ALA A 192 3.89 10.13 29.21
N ALA A 193 2.94 9.43 29.84
CA ALA A 193 2.26 9.88 31.06
C ALA A 193 2.96 9.38 32.33
N LYS A 194 2.55 9.89 33.49
CA LYS A 194 3.07 9.50 34.82
C LYS A 194 1.92 9.30 35.83
N GLY A 195 2.18 8.55 36.90
CA GLY A 195 1.24 8.37 38.00
C GLY A 195 -0.04 7.65 37.59
N GLU A 196 -1.20 8.10 38.09
CA GLU A 196 -2.48 7.42 37.90
C GLU A 196 -2.89 7.29 36.43
N GLU A 197 -2.56 8.27 35.56
CA GLU A 197 -2.88 8.18 34.14
C GLU A 197 -2.11 7.04 33.45
N GLN A 198 -0.83 6.87 33.80
CA GLN A 198 0.02 5.81 33.28
C GLN A 198 -0.47 4.44 33.76
N GLU A 199 -0.79 4.32 35.06
CA GLU A 199 -1.31 3.08 35.65
C GLU A 199 -2.68 2.70 35.07
N ALA A 200 -3.57 3.68 34.84
CA ALA A 200 -4.86 3.45 34.18
C ALA A 200 -4.67 2.98 32.73
N ALA A 201 -3.78 3.62 31.97
CA ALA A 201 -3.47 3.22 30.60
C ALA A 201 -2.85 1.81 30.52
N LYS A 202 -2.00 1.46 31.48
CA LYS A 202 -1.43 0.11 31.61
C LYS A 202 -2.50 -0.94 31.86
N ARG A 203 -3.39 -0.72 32.84
CA ARG A 203 -4.51 -1.62 33.13
C ARG A 203 -5.39 -1.80 31.89
N GLU A 204 -5.77 -0.71 31.22
CA GLU A 204 -6.60 -0.79 30.02
C GLU A 204 -5.88 -1.48 28.85
N LEU A 205 -4.57 -1.26 28.65
CA LEU A 205 -3.82 -1.94 27.60
C LEU A 205 -3.79 -3.44 27.82
N ILE A 206 -3.51 -3.89 29.05
CA ILE A 206 -3.48 -5.31 29.39
C ILE A 206 -4.84 -5.96 29.09
N GLU A 207 -5.95 -5.34 29.48
CA GLU A 207 -7.29 -5.85 29.18
C GLU A 207 -7.56 -5.89 27.66
N CYS A 208 -7.11 -4.88 26.91
CA CYS A 208 -7.23 -4.88 25.45
C CYS A 208 -6.42 -6.01 24.80
N LEU A 209 -5.21 -6.28 25.29
CA LEU A 209 -4.38 -7.38 24.82
C LEU A 209 -5.00 -8.74 25.18
N LYS A 210 -5.57 -8.90 26.38
CA LYS A 210 -6.30 -10.12 26.76
C LYS A 210 -7.51 -10.39 25.87
N LEU A 211 -8.23 -9.35 25.46
CA LEU A 211 -9.32 -9.48 24.49
C LEU A 211 -8.82 -9.94 23.12
N LEU A 212 -7.70 -9.39 22.64
CA LEU A 212 -7.06 -9.85 21.40
C LEU A 212 -6.54 -11.29 21.51
N GLU A 213 -6.00 -11.67 22.67
CA GLU A 213 -5.57 -13.05 22.94
C GLU A 213 -6.74 -14.04 22.94
N ALA A 214 -7.86 -13.64 23.54
CA ALA A 214 -9.09 -14.43 23.53
C ALA A 214 -9.66 -14.57 22.10
N GLU A 215 -9.65 -13.49 21.32
CA GLU A 215 -10.03 -13.54 19.91
C GLU A 215 -9.10 -14.46 19.12
N LEU A 216 -7.78 -14.37 19.31
CA LEU A 216 -6.83 -15.27 18.65
C LEU A 216 -7.18 -16.73 18.95
N GLY A 217 -7.46 -17.04 20.22
CA GLY A 217 -7.82 -18.38 20.67
C GLY A 217 -6.66 -19.35 20.47
N ASP A 218 -6.89 -20.42 19.70
CA ASP A 218 -5.87 -21.41 19.35
C ASP A 218 -5.44 -21.34 17.88
N LYS A 219 -5.90 -20.31 17.15
CA LYS A 219 -5.51 -20.10 15.75
C LYS A 219 -4.01 -19.73 15.67
N PRO A 220 -3.28 -20.18 14.64
CA PRO A 220 -1.89 -19.78 14.48
C PRO A 220 -1.73 -18.29 14.13
N TYR A 221 -2.73 -17.72 13.45
CA TYR A 221 -2.85 -16.32 13.09
C TYR A 221 -4.29 -15.82 13.30
N PHE A 222 -4.51 -14.51 13.39
CA PHE A 222 -5.85 -13.94 13.43
C PHE A 222 -6.62 -14.21 12.12
N GLY A 223 -5.91 -14.32 10.99
CA GLY A 223 -6.47 -14.79 9.72
C GLY A 223 -6.84 -16.28 9.66
N GLY A 224 -6.71 -17.04 10.77
CA GLY A 224 -6.90 -18.49 10.79
C GLY A 224 -5.60 -19.21 10.50
N GLU A 225 -5.62 -20.12 9.53
CA GLU A 225 -4.44 -20.87 9.09
C GLU A 225 -3.41 -20.02 8.33
N SER A 226 -3.77 -18.80 7.95
CA SER A 226 -2.94 -17.90 7.16
C SER A 226 -2.82 -16.53 7.81
N PHE A 227 -1.65 -15.92 7.66
CA PHE A 227 -1.38 -14.55 8.08
C PHE A 227 -2.30 -13.58 7.31
N GLY A 228 -3.03 -12.73 8.03
CA GLY A 228 -4.08 -11.89 7.45
C GLY A 228 -4.10 -10.45 7.96
N PHE A 229 -5.20 -9.76 7.69
CA PHE A 229 -5.35 -8.31 7.91
C PHE A 229 -5.16 -7.87 9.36
N VAL A 230 -5.72 -8.62 10.31
CA VAL A 230 -5.57 -8.32 11.74
C VAL A 230 -4.14 -8.56 12.20
N ASP A 231 -3.47 -9.58 11.65
CA ASP A 231 -2.06 -9.84 11.95
C ASP A 231 -1.17 -8.69 11.46
N VAL A 232 -1.37 -8.23 10.21
CA VAL A 232 -0.71 -7.04 9.65
C VAL A 232 -0.96 -5.82 10.53
N ALA A 233 -2.18 -5.65 11.04
CA ALA A 233 -2.56 -4.50 11.86
C ALA A 233 -1.88 -4.48 13.24
N LEU A 234 -1.71 -5.65 13.87
CA LEU A 234 -1.22 -5.78 15.24
C LEU A 234 0.30 -6.01 15.33
N VAL A 235 0.88 -6.84 14.46
CA VAL A 235 2.26 -7.32 14.63
C VAL A 235 3.30 -6.18 14.71
N PRO A 236 3.15 -5.03 14.04
CA PRO A 236 4.08 -3.91 14.22
C PRO A 236 4.24 -3.44 15.67
N PHE A 237 3.17 -3.51 16.48
CA PHE A 237 3.22 -3.10 17.88
C PHE A 237 4.06 -4.04 18.76
N TYR A 238 4.35 -5.26 18.30
CA TYR A 238 5.27 -6.15 19.00
C TYR A 238 6.65 -5.50 19.21
N SER A 239 7.15 -4.77 18.21
CA SER A 239 8.42 -4.02 18.33
C SER A 239 8.39 -2.93 19.39
N TRP A 240 7.20 -2.51 19.84
CA TRP A 240 6.99 -1.53 20.89
C TRP A 240 6.75 -2.15 22.28
N PHE A 241 6.50 -3.45 22.39
CA PHE A 241 6.19 -4.09 23.67
C PHE A 241 7.32 -3.94 24.68
N TYR A 242 8.58 -4.07 24.26
CA TYR A 242 9.72 -3.82 25.15
C TYR A 242 9.70 -2.41 25.76
N THR A 243 9.31 -1.40 24.97
CA THR A 243 9.16 -0.02 25.46
C THR A 243 8.02 0.07 26.47
N TYR A 244 6.89 -0.56 26.20
CA TYR A 244 5.73 -0.55 27.08
C TYR A 244 6.04 -1.26 28.41
N ASP A 245 6.62 -2.46 28.36
CA ASP A 245 7.03 -3.25 29.53
C ASP A 245 7.98 -2.44 30.41
N THR A 246 9.02 -1.85 29.80
CA THR A 246 10.04 -1.08 30.52
C THR A 246 9.48 0.21 31.12
N CYS A 247 8.66 0.97 30.36
CA CYS A 247 8.11 2.23 30.86
C CYS A 247 6.96 2.03 31.86
N GLY A 248 6.12 1.01 31.65
CA GLY A 248 4.95 0.70 32.46
C GLY A 248 5.22 -0.26 33.61
N ASN A 249 6.43 -0.82 33.70
CA ASN A 249 6.83 -1.80 34.71
C ASN A 249 5.85 -3.00 34.79
N PHE A 250 5.64 -3.65 33.65
CA PHE A 250 4.87 -4.90 33.52
C PHE A 250 5.49 -5.79 32.44
N SER A 251 4.88 -6.95 32.19
CA SER A 251 5.34 -7.90 31.17
C SER A 251 4.15 -8.37 30.33
N VAL A 252 4.11 -8.01 29.05
CA VAL A 252 3.13 -8.56 28.11
C VAL A 252 3.26 -10.09 28.00
N GLU A 253 4.47 -10.65 28.14
CA GLU A 253 4.66 -12.12 28.08
C GLU A 253 4.01 -12.84 29.25
N THR A 254 4.00 -12.24 30.43
CA THR A 254 3.33 -12.82 31.60
C THR A 254 1.82 -12.69 31.49
N GLU A 255 1.32 -11.55 31.01
CA GLU A 255 -0.12 -11.27 30.93
C GLU A 255 -0.82 -11.92 29.73
N CYS A 256 -0.12 -12.05 28.60
CA CYS A 256 -0.65 -12.52 27.32
C CYS A 256 0.36 -13.45 26.59
N PRO A 257 0.65 -14.64 27.14
CA PRO A 257 1.66 -15.54 26.60
C PRO A 257 1.33 -16.09 25.19
N LYS A 258 0.07 -16.33 24.86
CA LYS A 258 -0.32 -16.80 23.52
C LYS A 258 -0.12 -15.71 22.48
N LEU A 259 -0.35 -14.43 22.82
CA LEU A 259 0.00 -13.33 21.93
C LEU A 259 1.50 -13.24 21.68
N ILE A 260 2.35 -13.45 22.69
CA ILE A 260 3.80 -13.48 22.47
C ILE A 260 4.21 -14.65 21.56
N LEU A 261 3.62 -15.83 21.74
CA LEU A 261 3.86 -16.97 20.85
C LEU A 261 3.40 -16.69 19.41
N TRP A 262 2.24 -16.05 19.23
CA TRP A 262 1.78 -15.58 17.93
C TRP A 262 2.75 -14.59 17.29
N ALA A 263 3.25 -13.60 18.04
CA ALA A 263 4.20 -12.63 17.51
C ALA A 263 5.53 -13.28 17.10
N LYS A 264 6.04 -14.22 17.90
CA LYS A 264 7.22 -15.04 17.58
C LYS A 264 7.00 -15.82 16.27
N ARG A 265 5.83 -16.42 16.08
CA ARG A 265 5.45 -17.10 14.83
C ARG A 265 5.38 -16.14 13.64
N CYS A 266 4.86 -14.92 13.84
CA CYS A 266 4.83 -13.91 12.79
C CYS A 266 6.25 -13.50 12.35
N LEU A 267 7.21 -13.43 13.28
CA LEU A 267 8.62 -13.11 12.97
C LEU A 267 9.32 -14.18 12.13
N GLU A 268 8.84 -15.42 12.10
CA GLU A 268 9.35 -16.46 11.19
C GLU A 268 9.10 -16.11 9.72
N LYS A 269 8.15 -15.20 9.43
CA LYS A 269 7.91 -14.68 8.07
C LYS A 269 8.92 -13.59 7.74
N GLU A 270 9.57 -13.74 6.59
CA GLU A 270 10.54 -12.77 6.06
C GLU A 270 9.93 -11.37 5.87
N SER A 271 8.66 -11.29 5.49
CA SER A 271 7.90 -10.03 5.35
C SER A 271 7.72 -9.25 6.64
N VAL A 272 7.85 -9.92 7.79
CA VAL A 272 7.71 -9.32 9.12
C VAL A 272 9.09 -9.07 9.71
N SER A 273 9.97 -10.08 9.76
CA SER A 273 11.30 -9.97 10.37
C SER A 273 12.20 -8.93 9.71
N LYS A 274 12.06 -8.68 8.39
CA LYS A 274 12.81 -7.61 7.71
C LYS A 274 12.28 -6.20 7.99
N VAL A 275 11.04 -6.08 8.47
CA VAL A 275 10.35 -4.79 8.64
C VAL A 275 10.40 -4.31 10.09
N LEU A 276 10.22 -5.22 11.04
CA LEU A 276 10.15 -4.88 12.46
C LEU A 276 11.55 -4.52 12.97
N PRO A 277 11.73 -3.33 13.58
CA PRO A 277 12.98 -2.99 14.23
C PRO A 277 13.14 -3.78 15.53
N ASP A 278 14.37 -3.83 16.00
CA ASP A 278 14.70 -4.28 17.35
C ASP A 278 13.98 -3.42 18.42
N GLY A 279 13.45 -4.07 19.46
CA GLY A 279 12.66 -3.42 20.50
C GLY A 279 13.48 -2.45 21.37
N GLU A 280 14.75 -2.75 21.63
CA GLU A 280 15.63 -1.82 22.36
C GLU A 280 15.94 -0.58 21.53
N LYS A 281 16.05 -0.72 20.21
CA LYS A 281 16.22 0.43 19.31
C LYS A 281 15.02 1.37 19.36
N VAL A 282 13.79 0.83 19.40
CA VAL A 282 12.57 1.63 19.59
C VAL A 282 12.57 2.31 20.95
N TYR A 283 12.95 1.60 22.01
CA TYR A 283 13.03 2.17 23.36
C TYR A 283 14.04 3.31 23.47
N LYS A 284 15.23 3.18 22.86
CA LYS A 284 16.25 4.25 22.81
C LYS A 284 15.71 5.52 22.17
N LEU A 285 14.98 5.39 21.05
CA LEU A 285 14.30 6.53 20.44
C LEU A 285 13.28 7.17 21.40
N VAL A 286 12.50 6.37 22.14
CA VAL A 286 11.54 6.90 23.09
C VAL A 286 12.21 7.66 24.23
N LEU A 287 13.38 7.22 24.70
CA LEU A 287 14.19 8.00 25.64
C LEU A 287 14.62 9.35 25.05
N GLU A 288 15.12 9.37 23.80
CA GLU A 288 15.46 10.63 23.12
C GLU A 288 14.25 11.57 23.00
N LEU A 289 13.08 11.02 22.65
CA LEU A 289 11.83 11.79 22.56
C LEU A 289 11.37 12.33 23.92
N LYS A 290 11.50 11.55 25.00
CA LYS A 290 11.19 12.02 26.36
C LYS A 290 12.04 13.22 26.73
N ASN A 291 13.34 13.15 26.43
CA ASN A 291 14.27 14.23 26.75
C ASN A 291 13.93 15.49 25.94
N GLN A 292 13.62 15.35 24.64
CA GLN A 292 13.19 16.47 23.80
C GLN A 292 11.86 17.11 24.24
N LEU A 293 10.95 16.30 24.80
CA LEU A 293 9.63 16.76 25.26
C LEU A 293 9.61 17.20 26.74
N GLY A 294 10.73 17.06 27.46
CA GLY A 294 10.81 17.39 28.90
C GLY A 294 9.97 16.44 29.77
N LEU A 295 9.88 15.16 29.41
CA LEU A 295 9.07 14.14 30.08
C LEU A 295 9.85 13.23 31.03
N GLU A 296 11.16 13.47 31.23
CA GLU A 296 12.00 12.73 32.21
C GLU A 296 11.39 12.73 33.60
#